data_AF-A0A958IKF2-F1
#
_entry.id   AF-A0A958IKF2-F1
#
_cell.length_a   1.000
_cell.length_b   1.000
_cell.length_c   1.000
_cell.angle_alpha   90.00
_cell.angle_beta   90.00
_cell.angle_gamma   90.00
#
_symmetry.space_group_name_H-M   'P 1'
#
loop_
_entity.id
_entity.type
_entity.pdbx_description
1 polymer ?
#
loop_
_entity_poly.entity_id
_entity_poly.type
_entity_poly.pdbx_seq_one_letter_code
_entity_poly.pdbx_strand_id
1 'polypeptide(L)'
;MAYQRYLDLQKAEDQAREAQIEAALERVRSRTIGMQRSDELQDAAFMLFQQVEGLGLPVFGCGFNIWEEDHKAATAWMGGKDRIQPPFKTNSSEDVFLRIAQAAARGESLFVEEQRGAVLDAH
;
A
#
# COMPACT_ATOMS: atom_id res chain seq x y z
N MET A 1 -8.16 -11.04 -40.15
CA MET A 1 -8.66 -11.96 -39.10
C MET A 1 -7.71 -12.07 -37.91
N ALA A 2 -6.37 -12.14 -38.11
CA ALA A 2 -5.41 -12.15 -37.00
C ALA A 2 -5.45 -10.90 -36.11
N TYR A 3 -5.62 -9.71 -36.71
CA TYR A 3 -5.73 -8.44 -35.98
C TYR A 3 -6.93 -8.39 -35.02
N GLN A 4 -8.09 -8.91 -35.43
CA GLN A 4 -9.28 -8.95 -34.57
C GLN A 4 -9.06 -9.87 -33.36
N ARG A 5 -8.50 -11.06 -33.58
CA ARG A 5 -8.15 -11.99 -32.52
C ARG A 5 -7.12 -11.41 -31.55
N TYR A 6 -6.16 -10.64 -32.05
CA TYR A 6 -5.20 -9.92 -31.22
C TYR A 6 -5.91 -8.90 -30.29
N LEU A 7 -6.82 -8.09 -30.82
CA LEU A 7 -7.60 -7.14 -30.01
C LEU A 7 -8.49 -7.83 -28.98
N ASP A 8 -9.13 -8.94 -29.36
CA ASP A 8 -9.98 -9.71 -28.45
C ASP A 8 -9.17 -10.32 -27.30
N LEU A 9 -7.94 -10.79 -27.57
CA LEU A 9 -7.01 -11.29 -26.55
C LEU A 9 -6.55 -10.17 -25.62
N GLN A 10 -6.14 -9.02 -26.16
CA GLN A 10 -5.72 -7.86 -25.36
C GLN A 10 -6.84 -7.42 -24.40
N LYS A 11 -8.08 -7.35 -24.90
CA LYS A 11 -9.25 -7.04 -24.07
C LYS A 11 -9.49 -8.08 -22.97
N ALA A 12 -9.33 -9.36 -23.28
CA ALA A 12 -9.47 -10.44 -22.29
C ALA A 12 -8.35 -10.38 -21.23
N GLU A 13 -7.12 -10.02 -21.61
CA GLU A 13 -6.00 -9.82 -20.69
C GLU A 13 -6.25 -8.64 -19.75
N ASP A 14 -6.71 -7.50 -20.26
CA ASP A 14 -7.06 -6.33 -19.45
C ASP A 14 -8.17 -6.66 -18.45
N GLN A 15 -9.22 -7.37 -18.89
CA GLN A 15 -10.30 -7.80 -18.01
C GLN A 15 -9.84 -8.80 -16.94
N ALA A 16 -8.97 -9.75 -17.31
CA ALA A 16 -8.40 -10.70 -16.36
C ALA A 16 -7.54 -9.98 -15.32
N ARG A 17 -6.78 -8.95 -15.73
CA ARG A 17 -5.98 -8.13 -14.83
C ARG A 17 -6.85 -7.34 -13.84
N GLU A 18 -7.90 -6.68 -14.32
CA GLU A 18 -8.83 -5.95 -13.45
C GLU A 18 -9.52 -6.88 -12.43
N ALA A 19 -9.97 -8.06 -12.89
CA ALA A 19 -10.58 -9.05 -12.01
C ALA A 19 -9.61 -9.56 -10.91
N GLN A 20 -8.31 -9.68 -11.22
CA GLN A 20 -7.30 -10.01 -10.22
C GLN A 20 -7.13 -8.90 -9.18
N ILE A 21 -7.16 -7.65 -9.60
CA ILE A 21 -7.06 -6.48 -8.71
C ILE A 21 -8.27 -6.43 -7.77
N GLU A 22 -9.48 -6.56 -8.30
CA GLU A 22 -10.71 -6.58 -7.50
C GLU A 22 -10.73 -7.75 -6.51
N ALA A 23 -10.31 -8.94 -6.94
CA ALA A 23 -10.22 -10.10 -6.05
C ALA A 23 -9.19 -9.88 -4.92
N ALA A 24 -8.04 -9.27 -5.23
CA ALA A 24 -7.04 -8.91 -4.24
C ALA A 24 -7.60 -7.89 -3.23
N LEU A 25 -8.27 -6.84 -3.72
CA LEU A 25 -8.90 -5.82 -2.89
C LEU A 25 -9.97 -6.41 -1.96
N GLU A 26 -10.82 -7.30 -2.47
CA GLU A 26 -11.88 -7.93 -1.68
C GLU A 26 -11.33 -8.86 -0.59
N ARG A 27 -10.22 -9.57 -0.83
CA ARG A 27 -9.56 -10.35 0.22
C ARG A 27 -9.08 -9.48 1.37
N VAL A 28 -8.43 -8.34 1.06
CA VAL A 28 -7.99 -7.38 2.08
C VAL A 28 -9.20 -6.83 2.83
N ARG A 29 -10.25 -6.41 2.13
CA ARG A 29 -11.49 -5.90 2.72
C ARG A 29 -12.11 -6.92 3.68
N SER A 30 -12.23 -8.17 3.25
CA SER A 30 -12.78 -9.26 4.04
C SER A 30 -11.96 -9.50 5.32
N ARG A 31 -10.62 -9.52 5.23
CA ARG A 31 -9.76 -9.65 6.42
C ARG A 31 -9.94 -8.51 7.40
N THR A 32 -10.03 -7.27 6.91
CA THR A 32 -10.22 -6.07 7.74
C THR A 32 -11.58 -6.06 8.43
N ILE A 33 -12.66 -6.39 7.72
CA ILE A 33 -14.02 -6.46 8.32
C ILE A 33 -14.12 -7.59 9.35
N GLY A 34 -13.37 -8.68 9.17
CA GLY A 34 -13.34 -9.79 10.10
C GLY A 34 -12.59 -9.54 11.42
N MET A 35 -11.84 -8.44 11.54
CA MET A 35 -11.04 -8.13 12.73
C MET A 35 -11.93 -7.95 13.97
N GLN A 36 -11.54 -8.58 15.08
CA GLN A 36 -12.21 -8.46 16.38
C GLN A 36 -11.39 -7.62 17.37
N ARG A 37 -10.07 -7.55 17.16
CA ARG A 37 -9.13 -6.82 18.01
C ARG A 37 -8.19 -5.98 17.17
N SER A 38 -7.74 -4.84 17.71
CA SER A 38 -6.87 -3.91 16.99
C SER A 38 -5.47 -4.47 16.69
N ASP A 39 -5.00 -5.45 17.46
CA ASP A 39 -3.71 -6.11 17.21
C ASP A 39 -3.71 -6.99 15.96
N GLU A 40 -4.88 -7.39 15.46
CA GLU A 40 -5.04 -8.09 14.18
C GLU A 40 -4.75 -7.21 12.96
N LEU A 41 -4.61 -5.89 13.14
CA LEU A 41 -4.28 -4.98 12.04
C LEU A 41 -2.93 -5.31 11.41
N GLN A 42 -2.01 -5.88 12.19
CA GLN A 42 -0.72 -6.35 11.70
C GLN A 42 -0.89 -7.49 10.68
N ASP A 43 -1.81 -8.42 10.93
CA ASP A 43 -2.11 -9.51 9.99
C ASP A 43 -2.79 -8.96 8.72
N ALA A 44 -3.67 -7.97 8.87
CA ALA A 44 -4.31 -7.31 7.73
C ALA A 44 -3.27 -6.58 6.86
N ALA A 45 -2.28 -5.90 7.46
CA ALA A 45 -1.18 -5.27 6.75
C ALA A 45 -0.30 -6.28 6.01
N PHE A 46 -0.02 -7.42 6.64
CA PHE A 46 0.69 -8.52 5.99
C PHE A 46 -0.09 -9.12 4.82
N MET A 47 -1.41 -9.30 4.97
CA MET A 47 -2.27 -9.77 3.87
C MET A 47 -2.28 -8.77 2.71
N LEU A 48 -2.38 -7.46 3.00
CA LEU A 48 -2.27 -6.42 1.98
C LEU A 48 -0.95 -6.53 1.20
N PHE A 49 0.17 -6.73 1.91
CA PHE A 49 1.48 -6.91 1.28
C PHE A 49 1.49 -8.10 0.33
N GLN A 50 0.99 -9.26 0.77
CA GLN A 50 0.91 -10.47 -0.06
C GLN A 50 0.01 -10.27 -1.29
N GLN A 51 -1.09 -9.53 -1.16
CA GLN A 51 -1.97 -9.24 -2.30
C GLN A 51 -1.28 -8.32 -3.32
N VAL A 52 -0.56 -7.29 -2.87
CA VAL A 52 0.19 -6.38 -3.75
C VAL A 52 1.35 -7.11 -4.44
N GLU A 53 2.11 -7.93 -3.71
CA GLU A 53 3.17 -8.77 -4.27
C GLU A 53 2.60 -9.76 -5.30
N GLY A 54 1.45 -10.39 -4.99
CA GLY A 54 0.74 -11.30 -5.90
C GLY A 54 0.24 -10.65 -7.18
N LEU A 55 0.05 -9.32 -7.19
CA LEU A 55 -0.24 -8.55 -8.40
C LEU A 55 1.02 -8.24 -9.23
N GLY A 56 2.21 -8.68 -8.79
CA GLY A 56 3.47 -8.52 -9.51
C GLY A 56 4.16 -7.18 -9.28
N LEU A 57 3.75 -6.40 -8.26
CA LEU A 57 4.42 -5.15 -7.91
C LEU A 57 5.64 -5.44 -7.02
N PRO A 58 6.85 -4.96 -7.38
CA PRO A 58 8.04 -5.12 -6.54
C PRO A 58 7.99 -4.12 -5.38
N VAL A 59 7.29 -4.49 -4.31
CA VAL A 59 7.16 -3.66 -3.10
C VAL A 59 8.12 -4.13 -2.00
N PHE A 60 8.79 -3.18 -1.34
CA PHE A 60 9.61 -3.48 -0.16
C PHE A 60 8.75 -3.75 1.09
N GLY A 61 7.62 -3.07 1.19
CA GLY A 61 6.63 -3.25 2.24
C GLY A 61 5.39 -2.40 1.95
N CYS A 62 4.30 -2.73 2.62
CA CYS A 62 3.07 -1.93 2.57
C CYS A 62 2.34 -2.05 3.90
N GLY A 63 1.43 -1.12 4.18
CA GLY A 63 0.73 -1.17 5.45
C GLY A 63 -0.19 0.01 5.68
N PHE A 64 -0.61 0.15 6.93
CA PHE A 64 -1.52 1.20 7.38
C PHE A 64 -0.78 2.15 8.32
N ASN A 65 -0.97 3.46 8.14
CA ASN A 65 -0.50 4.47 9.06
C ASN A 65 -1.73 5.14 9.68
N ILE A 66 -1.91 4.99 10.99
CA ILE A 66 -3.04 5.59 11.72
C ILE A 66 -2.51 6.81 12.48
N TRP A 67 -2.99 7.99 12.12
CA TRP A 67 -2.63 9.25 12.77
C TRP A 67 -3.18 9.31 14.20
N GLU A 68 -2.37 9.86 15.11
CA GLU A 68 -2.86 10.32 16.40
C GLU A 68 -3.77 11.55 16.23
N GLU A 69 -4.60 11.83 17.24
CA GLU A 69 -5.55 12.96 17.21
C GLU A 69 -4.87 14.33 16.97
N ASP A 70 -3.63 14.49 17.43
CA ASP A 70 -2.86 15.72 17.27
C ASP A 70 -2.12 15.85 15.93
N HIS A 71 -2.21 14.81 15.07
CA HIS A 71 -1.52 14.69 13.79
C HIS A 71 0.02 14.88 13.85
N LYS A 72 0.63 14.74 15.03
CA LYS A 72 2.10 14.84 15.20
C LYS A 72 2.81 13.52 14.97
N ALA A 73 2.11 12.42 15.14
CA ALA A 73 2.65 11.09 14.89
C ALA A 73 1.58 10.18 14.27
N ALA A 74 2.03 9.12 13.62
CA ALA A 74 1.20 7.98 13.27
C ALA A 74 1.77 6.71 13.86
N THR A 75 0.91 5.72 14.05
CA THR A 75 1.33 4.33 14.30
C THR A 75 1.34 3.60 12.96
N ALA A 76 2.52 3.14 12.55
CA ALA A 76 2.73 2.37 11.33
C ALA A 76 2.55 0.87 11.60
N TRP A 77 1.70 0.23 10.82
CA TRP A 77 1.41 -1.20 10.81
C TRP A 77 1.84 -1.76 9.47
N MET A 78 3.04 -2.32 9.39
CA MET A 78 3.71 -2.64 8.13
C MET A 78 3.84 -4.15 7.91
N GLY A 79 3.47 -4.61 6.72
CA GLY A 79 3.78 -5.94 6.19
C GLY A 79 4.94 -5.89 5.21
N GLY A 80 5.78 -6.93 5.21
CA GLY A 80 6.91 -7.08 4.30
C GLY A 80 7.38 -8.54 4.21
N LYS A 81 8.28 -8.82 3.25
CA LYS A 81 8.67 -10.18 2.84
C LYS A 81 9.15 -11.09 3.97
N ASP A 82 9.81 -10.54 4.99
CA ASP A 82 10.40 -11.30 6.10
C ASP A 82 10.33 -10.58 7.47
N ARG A 83 9.45 -9.59 7.63
CA ARG A 83 9.38 -8.77 8.85
C ARG A 83 7.94 -8.57 9.30
N ILE A 84 7.50 -9.35 10.28
CA ILE A 84 6.50 -8.86 11.23
C ILE A 84 7.25 -7.92 12.16
N GLN A 85 7.38 -6.66 11.76
CA GLN A 85 7.88 -5.63 12.65
C GLN A 85 6.71 -5.23 13.58
N PRO A 86 6.92 -5.15 14.90
CA PRO A 86 5.91 -4.56 15.78
C PRO A 86 5.55 -3.15 15.31
N PRO A 87 4.30 -2.71 15.52
CA PRO A 87 3.91 -1.36 15.13
C PRO A 87 4.83 -0.33 15.79
N PHE A 88 5.23 0.68 15.02
CA PHE A 88 6.17 1.72 15.45
C PHE A 88 5.60 3.10 15.17
N LYS A 89 6.06 4.10 15.93
CA LYS A 89 5.65 5.49 15.74
C LYS A 89 6.45 6.14 14.61
N THR A 90 5.76 6.91 13.79
CA THR A 90 6.34 7.74 12.74
C THR A 90 6.05 9.20 13.06
N ASN A 91 7.06 10.06 12.94
CA ASN A 91 6.95 11.48 13.29
C ASN A 91 6.53 12.28 12.05
N SER A 92 5.43 13.04 12.13
CA SER A 92 4.93 13.87 11.02
C SER A 92 5.81 15.07 10.71
N SER A 93 6.85 15.32 11.50
CA SER A 93 7.83 16.39 11.28
C SER A 93 9.13 15.91 10.64
N GLU A 94 9.25 14.60 10.33
CA GLU A 94 10.51 14.00 9.86
C GLU A 94 10.34 13.24 8.54
N ASP A 95 11.41 13.23 7.75
CA ASP A 95 11.60 12.40 6.54
C ASP A 95 10.38 12.41 5.57
N VAL A 96 9.97 11.24 5.09
CA VAL A 96 8.84 11.06 4.16
C VAL A 96 7.51 11.39 4.83
N PHE A 97 7.40 11.26 6.16
CA PHE A 97 6.16 11.55 6.88
C PHE A 97 5.86 13.06 6.96
N LEU A 98 6.89 13.92 6.98
CA LEU A 98 6.72 15.36 6.82
C LEU A 98 6.08 15.70 5.47
N ARG A 99 6.58 15.09 4.39
CA ARG A 99 6.08 15.32 3.03
C ARG A 99 4.63 14.85 2.90
N ILE A 100 4.30 13.68 3.46
CA ILE A 100 2.93 13.16 3.53
C ILE A 100 2.02 14.10 4.34
N ALA A 101 2.46 14.56 5.52
CA ALA A 101 1.67 15.45 6.37
C ALA A 101 1.38 16.79 5.69
N GLN A 102 2.37 17.35 4.99
CA GLN A 102 2.19 18.58 4.21
C GLN A 102 1.23 18.38 3.04
N ALA A 103 1.28 17.25 2.34
CA ALA A 103 0.34 16.92 1.27
C ALA A 103 -1.09 16.78 1.81
N ALA A 104 -1.26 16.09 2.93
CA ALA A 104 -2.54 15.97 3.62
C ALA A 104 -3.09 17.35 4.05
N ALA A 105 -2.25 18.24 4.57
CA ALA A 105 -2.63 19.61 4.95
C ALA A 105 -3.09 20.47 3.75
N ARG A 106 -2.63 20.14 2.52
CA ARG A 106 -3.11 20.75 1.29
C ARG A 106 -4.42 20.14 0.75
N GLY A 107 -4.93 19.09 1.40
CA GLY A 107 -6.13 18.37 1.00
C GLY A 107 -5.89 17.35 -0.13
N GLU A 108 -4.65 16.93 -0.36
CA GLU A 108 -4.34 15.91 -1.38
C GLU A 108 -4.74 14.52 -0.89
N SER A 109 -5.53 13.80 -1.71
CA SER A 109 -5.97 12.44 -1.42
C SER A 109 -4.94 11.36 -1.82
N LEU A 110 -3.99 11.71 -2.68
CA LEU A 110 -2.91 10.84 -3.14
C LEU A 110 -1.63 11.66 -3.26
N PHE A 111 -0.61 11.24 -2.53
CA PHE A 111 0.74 11.77 -2.64
C PHE A 111 1.66 10.69 -3.21
N VAL A 112 2.33 10.99 -4.32
CA VAL A 112 3.33 10.11 -4.94
C VAL A 112 4.63 10.88 -5.03
N GLU A 113 5.68 10.26 -4.50
CA GLU A 113 7.02 10.81 -4.56
C GLU A 113 7.97 9.77 -5.16
N GLU A 114 8.74 10.20 -6.15
CA GLU A 114 9.74 9.38 -6.81
C GLU A 114 11.13 9.85 -6.40
N GLN A 115 11.91 8.95 -5.80
CA GLN A 115 13.30 9.21 -5.43
C GLN A 115 14.23 8.43 -6.37
N ARG A 116 15.18 9.12 -7.01
CA ARG A 116 16.18 8.53 -7.92
C ARG A 116 17.53 9.23 -7.74
N GLY A 117 18.63 8.54 -8.06
CA GLY A 117 19.98 9.12 -8.11
C GLY A 117 20.51 9.54 -6.73
N ALA A 118 21.25 10.66 -6.67
CA ALA A 118 21.94 11.16 -5.46
C ALA A 118 21.04 11.42 -4.24
N VAL A 119 19.72 11.42 -4.41
CA VAL A 119 18.73 11.53 -3.32
C VAL A 119 18.65 10.23 -2.50
N LEU A 120 18.98 9.07 -3.09
CA LEU A 120 19.04 7.78 -2.39
C LEU A 120 20.27 7.65 -1.48
N ASP A 121 21.34 8.40 -1.74
CA ASP A 121 22.60 8.32 -0.96
C ASP A 121 22.54 9.12 0.36
N ALA A 122 21.49 9.93 0.55
CA ALA A 122 21.35 10.85 1.68
C ALA A 122 20.39 10.36 2.80
N HIS A 123 19.74 9.20 2.62
CA HIS A 123 18.71 8.66 3.52
C HIS A 123 19.06 7.26 4.04
#